data_AF-A0A3A9K9X3-F1
#
_entry.id   AF-A0A3A9K9X3-F1
#
_cell.length_a   1.000
_cell.length_b   1.000
_cell.length_c   1.000
_cell.angle_alpha   90.00
_cell.angle_beta   90.00
_cell.angle_gamma   90.00
#
_symmetry.space_group_name_H-M   'P 1'
#
loop_
_entity.id
_entity.type
_entity.pdbx_description
1 polymer ?
#
loop_
_entity_poly.entity_id
_entity_poly.type
_entity_poly.pdbx_seq_one_letter_code
_entity_poly.pdbx_strand_id
1 'polypeptide(L)'
;MFYRREFHIPMQDSQMPLFTETIGYNPAQEKISRPDGYSAYHWIQTVRGKGVVIYQNKEIILPPNHGVLFLPDVPHFYERSKDTENWETTYFTFGGSMIKELLGNLEINRTAFYNWETNTPFSSFIEDVIKRGESPADVFSVKASADVYEFLISLYKYGKVQKNTTEASHLAKLYPLLEWMKQNVSNEEIGIEEMAAYLKMSKRHLNSLFQQTFNLTPYTYFLNLRIQKAKKLLLNDSSSETIKQIAAEVGFRSPSHFIATFRKKVGVSPEKYRQLH
;
A
#
# COMPACT_ATOMS: atom_id res chain seq x y z
N MET A 1 -28.20 -3.67 21.65
CA MET A 1 -28.61 -4.24 20.35
C MET A 1 -28.34 -3.19 19.29
N PHE A 2 -27.33 -3.38 18.46
CA PHE A 2 -27.06 -2.46 17.36
C PHE A 2 -28.01 -2.80 16.20
N TYR A 3 -28.90 -1.88 15.85
CA TYR A 3 -29.65 -1.94 14.60
C TYR A 3 -28.71 -1.61 13.43
N ARG A 4 -29.06 -2.00 12.20
CA ARG A 4 -28.36 -1.53 10.99
C ARG A 4 -28.31 0.00 11.05
N ARG A 5 -27.11 0.57 11.17
CA ARG A 5 -26.87 2.03 11.20
C ARG A 5 -25.93 2.32 10.05
N GLU A 6 -26.45 3.03 9.05
CA GLU A 6 -25.69 3.46 7.87
C GLU A 6 -25.86 4.96 7.74
N PHE A 7 -24.75 5.68 7.62
CA PHE A 7 -24.77 7.08 7.25
C PHE A 7 -24.34 7.19 5.80
N HIS A 8 -25.25 7.61 4.91
CA HIS A 8 -24.93 7.96 3.53
C HIS A 8 -24.75 9.47 3.43
N ILE A 9 -23.56 9.89 3.04
CA ILE A 9 -23.19 11.30 2.91
C ILE A 9 -23.30 11.68 1.42
N PRO A 10 -24.23 12.58 1.04
CA PRO A 10 -24.32 13.07 -0.34
C PRO A 10 -22.99 13.70 -0.76
N MET A 11 -22.56 13.47 -2.00
CA MET A 11 -21.32 14.01 -2.58
C MET A 11 -21.38 15.54 -2.78
N GLN A 12 -21.48 16.32 -1.72
CA GLN A 12 -21.48 17.79 -1.80
C GLN A 12 -20.24 18.47 -1.21
N ASP A 13 -19.29 17.72 -0.63
CA ASP A 13 -18.03 18.26 -0.09
C ASP A 13 -16.77 17.70 -0.77
N SER A 14 -16.69 17.83 -2.10
CA SER A 14 -15.53 17.38 -2.90
C SER A 14 -14.24 18.20 -2.68
N GLN A 15 -14.15 19.02 -1.63
CA GLN A 15 -13.00 19.86 -1.33
C GLN A 15 -12.24 19.48 -0.05
N MET A 16 -12.78 18.59 0.79
CA MET A 16 -12.10 18.20 2.02
C MET A 16 -10.85 17.33 1.73
N PRO A 17 -9.76 17.51 2.50
CA PRO A 17 -8.56 16.67 2.37
C PRO A 17 -8.86 15.18 2.54
N LEU A 18 -9.75 14.88 3.48
CA LEU A 18 -10.32 13.57 3.77
C LEU A 18 -11.82 13.74 4.02
N PHE A 19 -12.64 12.81 3.55
CA PHE A 19 -14.06 12.74 3.87
C PHE A 19 -14.48 11.30 4.15
N THR A 20 -15.43 11.15 5.08
CA THR A 20 -16.20 9.91 5.23
C THR A 20 -17.29 9.90 4.17
N GLU A 21 -17.48 8.78 3.49
CA GLU A 21 -18.61 8.58 2.59
C GLU A 21 -19.71 7.78 3.28
N THR A 22 -19.33 6.65 3.89
CA THR A 22 -20.22 5.83 4.68
C THR A 22 -19.49 5.19 5.84
N ILE A 23 -20.17 5.04 6.97
CA ILE A 23 -19.68 4.28 8.11
C ILE A 23 -20.88 3.58 8.75
N GLY A 24 -20.71 2.36 9.23
CA GLY A 24 -21.83 1.62 9.76
C GLY A 24 -21.53 0.28 10.38
N TYR A 25 -22.56 -0.23 11.04
CA TYR A 25 -22.64 -1.59 11.58
C TYR A 25 -23.76 -2.34 10.87
N ASN A 26 -23.44 -3.52 10.36
CA ASN A 26 -24.37 -4.42 9.71
C ASN A 26 -24.49 -5.71 10.52
N PRO A 27 -25.64 -5.98 11.16
CA PRO A 27 -25.84 -7.19 11.97
C PRO A 27 -25.99 -8.47 11.13
N ALA A 28 -26.16 -8.38 9.81
CA ALA A 28 -26.32 -9.54 8.94
C ALA A 28 -25.85 -9.19 7.52
N GLN A 29 -24.53 -9.26 7.31
CA GLN A 29 -23.90 -8.89 6.05
C GLN A 29 -24.44 -9.71 4.88
N GLU A 30 -25.11 -9.03 3.95
CA GLU A 30 -25.57 -9.57 2.68
C GLU A 30 -24.42 -9.91 1.73
N LYS A 31 -24.72 -10.74 0.73
CA LYS A 31 -23.81 -11.05 -0.37
C LYS A 31 -23.60 -9.80 -1.22
N ILE A 32 -22.34 -9.39 -1.39
CA ILE A 32 -21.96 -8.24 -2.22
C ILE A 32 -21.05 -8.70 -3.36
N SER A 33 -21.38 -8.26 -4.57
CA SER A 33 -20.58 -8.48 -5.78
C SER A 33 -20.27 -7.13 -6.43
N ARG A 34 -18.98 -6.81 -6.56
CA ARG A 34 -18.50 -5.59 -7.18
C ARG A 34 -17.47 -5.96 -8.25
N PRO A 35 -17.90 -6.38 -9.45
CA PRO A 35 -17.00 -6.80 -10.53
C PRO A 35 -16.11 -5.66 -11.04
N ASP A 36 -16.57 -4.41 -10.91
CA ASP A 36 -15.82 -3.20 -11.26
C ASP A 36 -15.24 -2.48 -10.02
N GLY A 37 -15.39 -3.07 -8.83
CA GLY A 37 -15.00 -2.46 -7.57
C GLY A 37 -15.96 -1.38 -7.05
N TYR A 38 -15.45 -0.50 -6.19
CA TYR A 38 -16.16 0.63 -5.60
C TYR A 38 -15.31 1.89 -5.77
N SER A 39 -15.90 3.06 -6.02
CA SER A 39 -15.16 4.27 -6.40
C SER A 39 -14.35 4.93 -5.26
N ALA A 40 -14.57 4.50 -4.02
CA ALA A 40 -13.85 5.00 -2.84
C ALA A 40 -13.12 3.88 -2.09
N TYR A 41 -12.27 4.28 -1.15
CA TYR A 41 -11.61 3.32 -0.27
C TYR A 41 -12.65 2.70 0.65
N HIS A 42 -12.65 1.37 0.74
CA HIS A 42 -13.67 0.66 1.50
C HIS A 42 -13.03 -0.31 2.48
N TRP A 43 -13.12 0.00 3.76
CA TRP A 43 -12.80 -0.91 4.86
C TRP A 43 -14.03 -1.73 5.23
N ILE A 44 -13.84 -3.04 5.42
CA ILE A 44 -14.83 -3.91 6.06
C ILE A 44 -14.11 -4.83 7.05
N GLN A 45 -14.68 -4.98 8.25
CA GLN A 45 -14.17 -5.87 9.28
C GLN A 45 -15.25 -6.72 9.91
N THR A 46 -14.86 -7.90 10.36
CA THR A 46 -15.74 -8.82 11.08
C THR A 46 -15.81 -8.46 12.56
N VAL A 47 -17.03 -8.20 13.04
CA VAL A 47 -17.34 -8.05 14.46
C VAL A 47 -17.61 -9.43 15.07
N ARG A 48 -18.48 -10.21 14.42
CA ARG A 48 -18.89 -11.54 14.90
C ARG A 48 -19.18 -12.46 13.73
N GLY A 49 -19.02 -13.77 13.96
CA GLY A 49 -19.21 -14.78 12.93
C GLY A 49 -18.00 -14.83 12.00
N LYS A 50 -18.25 -15.02 10.70
CA LYS A 50 -17.18 -15.23 9.72
C LYS A 50 -17.64 -14.93 8.29
N GLY A 51 -16.86 -14.11 7.60
CA GLY A 51 -17.06 -13.83 6.18
C GLY A 51 -16.10 -14.61 5.29
N VAL A 52 -16.44 -14.64 4.01
CA VAL A 52 -15.57 -15.08 2.93
C VAL A 52 -15.47 -13.93 1.93
N VAL A 53 -14.25 -13.56 1.57
CA VAL A 53 -13.93 -12.55 0.57
C VAL A 53 -13.28 -13.24 -0.61
N ILE A 54 -13.79 -13.01 -1.83
CA ILE A 54 -13.14 -13.41 -3.07
C ILE A 54 -12.44 -12.19 -3.67
N TYR A 55 -11.11 -12.27 -3.76
CA TYR A 55 -10.25 -11.22 -4.29
C TYR A 55 -9.13 -11.86 -5.13
N GLN A 56 -8.89 -11.35 -6.35
CA GLN A 56 -7.92 -11.92 -7.30
C GLN A 56 -8.08 -13.45 -7.49
N ASN A 57 -9.32 -13.94 -7.63
CA ASN A 57 -9.68 -15.36 -7.74
C ASN A 57 -9.23 -16.23 -6.54
N LYS A 58 -8.98 -15.62 -5.38
CA LYS A 58 -8.67 -16.31 -4.14
C LYS A 58 -9.77 -16.11 -3.13
N GLU A 59 -10.12 -17.18 -2.45
CA GLU A 59 -11.00 -17.16 -1.31
C GLU A 59 -10.19 -16.87 -0.03
N ILE A 60 -10.60 -15.84 0.71
CA ILE A 60 -9.95 -15.40 1.94
C ILE A 60 -11.00 -15.31 3.03
N ILE A 61 -10.72 -15.98 4.15
CA ILE A 61 -11.62 -16.01 5.30
C ILE A 61 -11.41 -14.75 6.14
N LEU A 62 -12.51 -14.14 6.60
CA LEU A 62 -12.50 -12.97 7.45
C LEU A 62 -13.15 -13.29 8.81
N PRO A 63 -12.40 -13.89 9.78
CA PRO A 63 -12.89 -14.13 11.14
C PRO A 63 -12.85 -12.84 11.98
N PRO A 64 -13.30 -12.86 13.25
CA PRO A 64 -13.23 -11.67 14.12
C PRO A 64 -11.80 -11.13 14.25
N ASN A 65 -11.67 -9.82 14.46
CA ASN A 65 -10.40 -9.08 14.47
C ASN A 65 -9.62 -9.15 13.14
N HIS A 66 -10.35 -9.38 12.05
CA HIS A 66 -9.81 -9.30 10.70
C HIS A 66 -10.65 -8.33 9.89
N GLY A 67 -9.97 -7.64 8.98
CA GLY A 67 -10.58 -6.68 8.08
C GLY A 67 -9.79 -6.59 6.77
N VAL A 68 -10.41 -5.99 5.77
CA VAL A 68 -9.79 -5.75 4.47
C VAL A 68 -10.04 -4.30 4.09
N LEU A 69 -8.98 -3.64 3.64
CA LEU A 69 -9.07 -2.34 2.98
C LEU A 69 -9.03 -2.58 1.47
N PHE A 70 -10.14 -2.33 0.79
CA PHE A 70 -10.19 -2.28 -0.66
C PHE A 70 -9.83 -0.88 -1.16
N LEU A 71 -8.93 -0.81 -2.14
CA LEU A 71 -8.70 0.40 -2.91
C LEU A 71 -9.85 0.66 -3.90
N PRO A 72 -9.97 1.91 -4.39
CA PRO A 72 -10.92 2.25 -5.44
C PRO A 72 -10.78 1.33 -6.66
N ASP A 73 -11.93 1.00 -7.26
CA ASP A 73 -12.06 0.29 -8.52
C ASP A 73 -11.42 -1.11 -8.53
N VAL A 74 -11.20 -1.69 -7.34
CA VAL A 74 -10.67 -3.04 -7.19
C VAL A 74 -11.83 -4.05 -7.19
N PRO A 75 -11.90 -4.99 -8.15
CA PRO A 75 -12.93 -6.02 -8.16
C PRO A 75 -12.88 -6.91 -6.92
N HIS A 76 -14.03 -7.11 -6.29
CA HIS A 76 -14.14 -7.97 -5.12
C HIS A 76 -15.56 -8.49 -4.92
N PHE A 77 -15.63 -9.56 -4.14
CA PHE A 77 -16.87 -10.18 -3.73
C PHE A 77 -16.75 -10.59 -2.27
N TYR A 78 -17.83 -10.51 -1.50
CA TYR A 78 -17.86 -11.10 -0.17
C TYR A 78 -19.26 -11.56 0.24
N GLU A 79 -19.29 -12.60 1.07
CA GLU A 79 -20.52 -13.14 1.64
C GLU A 79 -20.25 -13.81 2.99
N ARG A 80 -21.32 -14.07 3.76
CA ARG A 80 -21.26 -14.88 4.98
C ARG A 80 -20.71 -16.27 4.65
N SER A 81 -19.80 -16.78 5.47
CA SER A 81 -19.30 -18.15 5.32
C SER A 81 -20.41 -19.18 5.58
N LYS A 82 -20.42 -20.27 4.81
CA LYS A 82 -21.49 -21.29 4.91
C LYS A 82 -21.55 -21.99 6.27
N ASP A 83 -20.45 -22.02 7.01
CA ASP A 83 -20.31 -22.70 8.30
C ASP A 83 -20.54 -21.80 9.53
N THR A 84 -21.08 -20.60 9.34
CA THR A 84 -21.48 -19.72 10.46
C THR A 84 -22.92 -19.26 10.27
N GLU A 85 -23.71 -19.16 11.34
CA GLU A 85 -25.12 -18.75 11.24
C GLU A 85 -25.29 -17.28 10.85
N ASN A 86 -24.32 -16.43 11.22
CA ASN A 86 -24.38 -14.99 10.98
C ASN A 86 -22.99 -14.42 10.65
N TRP A 87 -22.95 -13.28 9.97
CA TRP A 87 -21.74 -12.49 9.81
C TRP A 87 -22.06 -11.02 10.06
N GLU A 88 -21.61 -10.52 11.21
CA GLU A 88 -21.77 -9.13 11.62
C GLU A 88 -20.52 -8.36 11.21
N THR A 89 -20.70 -7.23 10.55
CA THR A 89 -19.60 -6.40 10.04
C THR A 89 -19.73 -4.96 10.52
N THR A 90 -18.58 -4.29 10.59
CA THR A 90 -18.56 -2.83 10.46
C THR A 90 -17.77 -2.46 9.23
N TYR A 91 -18.08 -1.31 8.67
CA TYR A 91 -17.41 -0.80 7.48
C TYR A 91 -17.17 0.70 7.58
N PHE A 92 -16.14 1.16 6.87
CA PHE A 92 -15.76 2.55 6.78
C PHE A 92 -15.30 2.86 5.37
N THR A 93 -16.07 3.67 4.66
CA THR A 93 -15.82 4.12 3.30
C THR A 93 -15.41 5.58 3.34
N PHE A 94 -14.29 5.92 2.70
CA PHE A 94 -13.72 7.26 2.77
C PHE A 94 -12.97 7.63 1.48
N GLY A 95 -12.78 8.92 1.30
CA GLY A 95 -12.04 9.50 0.18
C GLY A 95 -11.42 10.84 0.57
N GLY A 96 -11.08 11.65 -0.43
CA GLY A 96 -10.59 13.01 -0.24
C GLY A 96 -9.46 13.35 -1.21
N SER A 97 -9.14 14.63 -1.33
CA SER A 97 -8.11 15.10 -2.25
C SER A 97 -6.69 14.68 -1.83
N MET A 98 -6.43 14.47 -0.54
CA MET A 98 -5.12 14.11 0.01
C MET A 98 -4.96 12.62 0.35
N ILE A 99 -6.02 11.82 0.22
CA ILE A 99 -6.04 10.43 0.72
C ILE A 99 -4.93 9.56 0.10
N LYS A 100 -4.64 9.73 -1.19
CA LYS A 100 -3.65 8.93 -1.92
C LYS A 100 -2.23 9.17 -1.43
N GLU A 101 -1.89 10.42 -1.11
CA GLU A 101 -0.56 10.79 -0.61
C GLU A 101 -0.36 10.28 0.83
N LEU A 102 -1.36 10.45 1.68
CA LEU A 102 -1.35 9.96 3.06
C LEU A 102 -1.17 8.44 3.12
N LEU A 103 -1.96 7.70 2.35
CA LEU A 103 -1.82 6.25 2.24
C LEU A 103 -0.47 5.82 1.70
N GLY A 104 0.10 6.56 0.74
CA GLY A 104 1.45 6.34 0.23
C GLY A 104 2.51 6.43 1.32
N ASN A 105 2.43 7.46 2.18
CA ASN A 105 3.35 7.66 3.30
C ASN A 105 3.21 6.59 4.40
N LEU A 106 2.02 6.01 4.55
CA LEU A 106 1.76 4.90 5.47
C LEU A 106 2.04 3.52 4.86
N GLU A 107 2.55 3.47 3.62
CA GLU A 107 2.78 2.23 2.86
C GLU A 107 1.51 1.39 2.60
N ILE A 108 0.32 2.01 2.69
CA ILE A 108 -0.98 1.41 2.41
C ILE A 108 -1.34 1.67 0.95
N ASN A 109 -0.63 1.01 0.03
CA ASN A 109 -0.69 1.28 -1.40
C ASN A 109 -1.42 0.21 -2.22
N ARG A 110 -2.05 -0.76 -1.57
CA ARG A 110 -2.73 -1.89 -2.21
C ARG A 110 -3.86 -2.42 -1.33
N THR A 111 -4.78 -3.15 -1.94
CA THR A 111 -5.78 -3.90 -1.20
C THR A 111 -5.08 -4.93 -0.31
N ALA A 112 -5.35 -4.88 0.99
CA ALA A 112 -4.68 -5.71 1.97
C ALA A 112 -5.65 -6.19 3.04
N PHE A 113 -5.39 -7.41 3.51
CA PHE A 113 -6.11 -8.05 4.59
C PHE A 113 -5.28 -7.90 5.86
N TYR A 114 -5.93 -7.48 6.94
CA TYR A 114 -5.29 -7.16 8.20
C TYR A 114 -5.85 -8.04 9.31
N ASN A 115 -5.03 -8.26 10.33
CA ASN A 115 -5.46 -8.75 11.63
C ASN A 115 -4.86 -7.89 12.74
N TRP A 116 -5.52 -7.84 13.90
CA TRP A 116 -5.07 -7.10 15.07
C TRP A 116 -5.39 -7.86 16.36
N GLU A 117 -4.80 -7.40 17.46
CA GLU A 117 -5.04 -7.96 18.79
C GLU A 117 -6.33 -7.38 19.40
N THR A 118 -7.10 -8.24 20.07
CA THR A 118 -8.24 -7.83 20.91
C THR A 118 -7.70 -6.98 22.07
N ASN A 119 -8.28 -5.81 22.32
CA ASN A 119 -7.86 -4.80 23.31
C ASN A 119 -6.84 -3.75 22.82
N THR A 120 -6.80 -3.50 21.52
CA THR A 120 -6.11 -2.31 20.96
C THR A 120 -7.11 -1.17 20.75
N PRO A 121 -6.68 0.11 20.75
CA PRO A 121 -7.55 1.22 20.37
C PRO A 121 -8.23 1.05 19.00
N PHE A 122 -7.57 0.35 18.07
CA PHE A 122 -8.15 0.03 16.78
C PHE A 122 -9.40 -0.87 16.87
N SER A 123 -9.43 -1.79 17.85
CA SER A 123 -10.49 -2.80 17.95
C SER A 123 -11.89 -2.21 18.21
N SER A 124 -11.99 -1.09 18.93
CA SER A 124 -13.26 -0.39 19.20
C SER A 124 -13.47 0.84 18.31
N PHE A 125 -12.47 1.24 17.51
CA PHE A 125 -12.45 2.54 16.82
C PHE A 125 -13.74 2.85 16.06
N ILE A 126 -14.17 1.94 15.16
CA ILE A 126 -15.35 2.17 14.33
C ILE A 126 -16.63 2.23 15.18
N GLU A 127 -16.73 1.37 16.20
CA GLU A 127 -17.86 1.39 17.13
C GLU A 127 -17.93 2.72 17.89
N ASP A 128 -16.78 3.25 18.30
CA ASP A 128 -16.68 4.54 18.99
C ASP A 128 -17.04 5.71 18.07
N VAL A 129 -16.65 5.67 16.79
CA VAL A 129 -17.10 6.67 15.80
C VAL A 129 -18.62 6.59 15.59
N ILE A 130 -19.18 5.39 15.43
CA ILE A 130 -20.63 5.18 15.24
C ILE A 130 -21.43 5.64 16.47
N LYS A 131 -20.93 5.39 17.68
CA LYS A 131 -21.53 5.87 18.94
C LYS A 131 -21.48 7.38 19.09
N ARG A 132 -20.42 8.04 18.58
CA ARG A 132 -20.31 9.50 18.58
C ARG A 132 -21.21 10.15 17.53
N GLY A 133 -21.38 9.53 16.37
CA GLY A 133 -22.13 10.05 15.23
C GLY A 133 -23.66 10.01 15.35
N GLU A 134 -24.23 10.20 16.54
CA GLU A 134 -25.70 10.14 16.74
C GLU A 134 -26.45 11.35 16.13
N SER A 135 -25.75 12.43 15.78
CA SER A 135 -26.30 13.57 15.04
C SER A 135 -25.76 13.62 13.61
N PRO A 136 -26.61 13.76 12.58
CA PRO A 136 -26.17 13.96 11.19
C PRO A 136 -25.16 15.11 11.06
N ALA A 137 -25.28 16.17 11.87
CA ALA A 137 -24.38 17.33 11.83
C ALA A 137 -22.90 16.99 12.15
N ASP A 138 -22.65 15.95 12.95
CA ASP A 138 -21.28 15.56 13.34
C ASP A 138 -20.58 14.75 12.24
N VAL A 139 -21.37 14.05 11.42
CA VAL A 139 -20.92 13.22 10.29
C VAL A 139 -20.46 14.08 9.10
N PHE A 140 -20.99 15.31 8.97
CA PHE A 140 -20.59 16.32 7.97
C PHE A 140 -19.49 17.28 8.47
N SER A 141 -18.91 17.05 9.65
CA SER A 141 -18.00 18.00 10.28
C SER A 141 -16.53 17.73 9.98
N VAL A 142 -15.67 18.72 10.27
CA VAL A 142 -14.20 18.56 10.32
C VAL A 142 -13.76 17.34 11.15
N LYS A 143 -14.58 16.91 12.12
CA LYS A 143 -14.29 15.71 12.92
C LYS A 143 -14.32 14.43 12.10
N ALA A 144 -15.21 14.30 11.12
CA ALA A 144 -15.25 13.13 10.24
C ALA A 144 -13.95 13.01 9.42
N SER A 145 -13.42 14.12 8.91
CA SER A 145 -12.10 14.16 8.27
C SER A 145 -10.98 13.72 9.22
N ALA A 146 -11.04 14.12 10.50
CA ALA A 146 -10.07 13.70 11.50
C ALA A 146 -10.21 12.21 11.87
N ASP A 147 -11.44 11.68 11.92
CA ASP A 147 -11.71 10.26 12.17
C ASP A 147 -11.13 9.38 11.06
N VAL A 148 -11.15 9.81 9.79
CA VAL A 148 -10.45 9.10 8.70
C VAL A 148 -8.94 9.03 8.98
N TYR A 149 -8.31 10.15 9.35
CA TYR A 149 -6.88 10.15 9.63
C TYR A 149 -6.52 9.29 10.86
N GLU A 150 -7.31 9.39 11.92
CA GLU A 150 -7.14 8.60 13.15
C GLU A 150 -7.30 7.10 12.89
N PHE A 151 -8.25 6.71 12.02
CA PHE A 151 -8.41 5.34 11.55
C PHE A 151 -7.13 4.85 10.84
N LEU A 152 -6.60 5.64 9.90
CA LEU A 152 -5.41 5.26 9.13
C LEU A 152 -4.18 5.10 10.02
N ILE A 153 -3.96 6.02 10.96
CA ILE A 153 -2.85 5.92 11.93
C ILE A 153 -3.02 4.71 12.86
N SER A 154 -4.24 4.45 13.31
CA SER A 154 -4.54 3.29 14.15
C SER A 154 -4.36 1.98 13.40
N LEU A 155 -4.80 1.90 12.14
CA LEU A 155 -4.59 0.74 11.27
C LEU A 155 -3.10 0.52 11.01
N TYR A 156 -2.33 1.58 10.74
CA TYR A 156 -0.88 1.50 10.57
C TYR A 156 -0.17 0.98 11.82
N LYS A 157 -0.57 1.45 13.00
CA LYS A 157 0.07 1.10 14.28
C LYS A 157 -0.30 -0.30 14.78
N TYR A 158 -1.55 -0.72 14.61
CA TYR A 158 -2.09 -1.94 15.23
C TYR A 158 -2.43 -3.05 14.23
N GLY A 159 -2.64 -2.70 12.96
CA GLY A 159 -2.95 -3.65 11.90
C GLY A 159 -1.71 -4.38 11.39
N LYS A 160 -1.76 -5.71 11.39
CA LYS A 160 -0.73 -6.57 10.79
C LYS A 160 -1.25 -7.08 9.46
N VAL A 161 -0.52 -6.79 8.36
CA VAL A 161 -0.90 -7.29 7.04
C VAL A 161 -0.72 -8.81 7.00
N GLN A 162 -1.79 -9.53 6.65
CA GLN A 162 -1.74 -10.98 6.46
C GLN A 162 -0.84 -11.31 5.27
N LYS A 163 0.14 -12.20 5.53
CA LYS A 163 1.12 -12.67 4.53
C LYS A 163 0.51 -13.54 3.40
N ASN A 164 -0.80 -13.80 3.44
CA ASN A 164 -1.51 -14.71 2.53
C ASN A 164 -1.91 -14.09 1.18
N THR A 165 -1.61 -12.81 0.94
CA THR A 165 -1.69 -12.24 -0.41
C THR A 165 -0.45 -12.62 -1.20
N THR A 166 -0.63 -13.08 -2.45
CA THR A 166 0.48 -13.50 -3.34
C THR A 166 1.56 -12.44 -3.45
N GLU A 167 1.18 -11.16 -3.44
CA GLU A 167 2.07 -10.01 -3.48
C GLU A 167 2.86 -9.80 -2.18
N ALA A 168 2.26 -10.00 -0.99
CA ALA A 168 3.01 -9.97 0.27
C ALA A 168 4.00 -11.14 0.35
N SER A 169 3.64 -12.31 -0.20
CA SER A 169 4.55 -13.45 -0.37
C SER A 169 5.67 -13.15 -1.36
N HIS A 170 5.38 -12.50 -2.48
CA HIS A 170 6.38 -12.12 -3.48
C HIS A 170 7.34 -11.07 -2.93
N LEU A 171 6.83 -10.01 -2.31
CA LEU A 171 7.64 -8.98 -1.69
C LEU A 171 8.49 -9.56 -0.55
N ALA A 172 7.94 -10.45 0.28
CA ALA A 172 8.72 -11.14 1.32
C ALA A 172 9.83 -12.03 0.74
N LYS A 173 9.59 -12.70 -0.39
CA LYS A 173 10.63 -13.47 -1.11
C LYS A 173 11.69 -12.57 -1.74
N LEU A 174 11.31 -11.37 -2.18
CA LEU A 174 12.21 -10.40 -2.79
C LEU A 174 12.97 -9.55 -1.76
N TYR A 175 12.44 -9.37 -0.55
CA TYR A 175 13.01 -8.48 0.46
C TYR A 175 14.50 -8.73 0.74
N PRO A 176 14.98 -9.99 0.91
CA PRO A 176 16.41 -10.24 1.09
C PRO A 176 17.24 -9.73 -0.10
N LEU A 177 16.74 -9.89 -1.32
CA LEU A 177 17.42 -9.41 -2.52
C LEU A 177 17.41 -7.88 -2.62
N LEU A 178 16.33 -7.21 -2.20
CA LEU A 178 16.28 -5.74 -2.19
C LEU A 178 17.31 -5.16 -1.21
N GLU A 179 17.44 -5.76 -0.02
CA GLU A 179 18.46 -5.35 0.96
C GLU A 179 19.87 -5.65 0.45
N TRP A 180 20.08 -6.83 -0.13
CA TRP A 180 21.35 -7.17 -0.76
C TRP A 180 21.70 -6.21 -1.89
N MET A 181 20.75 -5.84 -2.76
CA MET A 181 20.95 -4.84 -3.80
C MET A 181 21.39 -3.49 -3.20
N LYS A 182 20.70 -2.99 -2.15
CA LYS A 182 21.06 -1.72 -1.48
C LYS A 182 22.48 -1.73 -0.90
N GLN A 183 22.92 -2.86 -0.38
CA GLN A 183 24.28 -3.01 0.17
C GLN A 183 25.35 -3.10 -0.94
N ASN A 184 24.96 -3.53 -2.15
CA ASN A 184 25.88 -3.80 -3.25
C ASN A 184 25.71 -2.85 -4.45
N VAL A 185 25.07 -1.69 -4.27
CA VAL A 185 24.78 -0.71 -5.35
C VAL A 185 26.04 -0.32 -6.14
N SER A 186 27.19 -0.25 -5.46
CA SER A 186 28.49 0.13 -6.03
C SER A 186 29.18 -0.96 -6.85
N ASN A 187 28.74 -2.22 -6.76
CA ASN A 187 29.37 -3.32 -7.49
C ASN A 187 28.87 -3.36 -8.94
N GLU A 188 29.77 -3.14 -9.89
CA GLU A 188 29.46 -3.06 -11.32
C GLU A 188 29.20 -4.41 -12.01
N GLU A 189 29.60 -5.52 -11.37
CA GLU A 189 29.45 -6.88 -11.90
C GLU A 189 28.06 -7.48 -11.65
N ILE A 190 27.21 -6.82 -10.87
CA ILE A 190 25.88 -7.33 -10.54
C ILE A 190 24.91 -7.13 -11.71
N GLY A 191 24.62 -8.23 -12.39
CA GLY A 191 23.56 -8.40 -13.38
C GLY A 191 22.41 -9.26 -12.85
N ILE A 192 21.56 -9.74 -13.76
CA ILE A 192 20.40 -10.56 -13.39
C ILE A 192 20.81 -11.97 -12.95
N GLU A 193 21.95 -12.46 -13.44
CA GLU A 193 22.57 -13.72 -13.07
C GLU A 193 22.88 -13.76 -11.57
N GLU A 194 23.55 -12.75 -11.05
CA GLU A 194 23.95 -12.64 -9.63
C GLU A 194 22.72 -12.49 -8.74
N MET A 195 21.74 -11.68 -9.16
CA MET A 195 20.48 -11.49 -8.44
C MET A 195 19.68 -12.81 -8.32
N ALA A 196 19.63 -13.58 -9.40
CA ALA A 196 18.93 -14.85 -9.45
C ALA A 196 19.66 -15.92 -8.62
N ALA A 197 20.99 -15.95 -8.69
CA ALA A 197 21.83 -16.83 -7.88
C ALA A 197 21.68 -16.53 -6.37
N TYR A 198 21.62 -15.25 -5.97
CA TYR A 198 21.44 -14.85 -4.57
C TYR A 198 20.17 -15.44 -3.94
N LEU A 199 19.05 -15.41 -4.67
CA LEU A 199 17.79 -16.02 -4.21
C LEU A 199 17.63 -17.50 -4.58
N LYS A 200 18.65 -18.13 -5.17
CA LYS A 200 18.62 -19.53 -5.64
C LYS A 200 17.42 -19.82 -6.57
N MET A 201 17.13 -18.91 -7.50
CA MET A 201 16.04 -19.04 -8.45
C MET A 201 16.50 -18.86 -9.89
N SER A 202 15.67 -19.27 -10.85
CA SER A 202 15.96 -19.01 -12.27
C SER A 202 15.72 -17.55 -12.64
N LYS A 203 16.46 -17.02 -13.64
CA LYS A 203 16.27 -15.66 -14.18
C LYS A 203 14.83 -15.40 -14.64
N ARG A 204 14.19 -16.42 -15.22
CA ARG A 204 12.79 -16.34 -15.67
C ARG A 204 11.85 -16.16 -14.48
N HIS A 205 12.04 -16.95 -13.41
CA HIS A 205 11.22 -16.83 -12.21
C HIS A 205 11.42 -15.48 -11.53
N LEU A 206 12.68 -15.01 -11.41
CA LEU A 206 12.99 -13.71 -10.85
C LEU A 206 12.34 -12.56 -11.63
N ASN A 207 12.44 -12.57 -12.96
CA ASN A 207 11.77 -11.57 -13.81
C ASN A 207 10.25 -11.58 -13.62
N SER A 208 9.63 -12.76 -13.62
CA SER A 208 8.19 -12.89 -13.38
C SER A 208 7.80 -12.31 -12.02
N LEU A 209 8.58 -12.61 -10.98
CA LEU A 209 8.33 -12.16 -9.62
C LEU A 209 8.46 -10.64 -9.50
N PHE A 210 9.48 -10.05 -10.11
CA PHE A 210 9.68 -8.60 -10.18
C PHE A 210 8.60 -7.90 -11.02
N GLN A 211 8.19 -8.48 -12.15
CA GLN A 211 7.12 -7.93 -12.98
C GLN A 211 5.78 -7.92 -12.22
N GLN A 212 5.48 -9.01 -11.50
CA GLN A 212 4.26 -9.12 -10.70
C GLN A 212 4.26 -8.21 -9.47
N THR A 213 5.43 -7.90 -8.90
CA THR A 213 5.54 -7.14 -7.65
C THR A 213 5.74 -5.64 -7.89
N PHE A 214 6.56 -5.27 -8.87
CA PHE A 214 7.01 -3.90 -9.11
C PHE A 214 6.68 -3.38 -10.51
N ASN A 215 6.13 -4.23 -11.40
CA ASN A 215 5.93 -3.93 -12.81
C ASN A 215 7.23 -3.49 -13.53
N LEU A 216 8.38 -3.97 -13.05
CA LEU A 216 9.72 -3.64 -13.55
C LEU A 216 10.55 -4.92 -13.64
N THR A 217 11.63 -4.90 -14.42
CA THR A 217 12.65 -5.96 -14.37
C THR A 217 13.57 -5.77 -13.15
N PRO A 218 14.20 -6.84 -12.64
CA PRO A 218 15.14 -6.76 -11.50
C PRO A 218 16.26 -5.76 -11.74
N TYR A 219 16.84 -5.78 -12.95
CA TYR A 219 17.91 -4.86 -13.31
C TYR A 219 17.42 -3.40 -13.42
N THR A 220 16.19 -3.17 -13.90
CA THR A 220 15.63 -1.82 -13.94
C THR A 220 15.41 -1.25 -12.55
N TYR A 221 14.97 -2.09 -11.60
CA TYR A 221 14.86 -1.72 -10.20
C TYR A 221 16.25 -1.39 -9.60
N PHE A 222 17.25 -2.21 -9.87
CA PHE A 222 18.61 -1.98 -9.38
C PHE A 222 19.23 -0.70 -9.95
N LEU A 223 18.99 -0.39 -11.23
CA LEU A 223 19.38 0.90 -11.82
C LEU A 223 18.70 2.09 -11.10
N ASN A 224 17.44 1.95 -10.65
CA ASN A 224 16.80 3.02 -9.88
C ASN A 224 17.53 3.26 -8.55
N LEU A 225 17.95 2.21 -7.85
CA LEU A 225 18.74 2.34 -6.62
C LEU A 225 20.07 3.05 -6.88
N ARG A 226 20.78 2.68 -7.96
CA ARG A 226 22.02 3.34 -8.38
C ARG A 226 21.82 4.82 -8.67
N ILE A 227 20.76 5.19 -9.39
CA ILE A 227 20.42 6.59 -9.67
C ILE A 227 20.03 7.35 -8.40
N GLN A 228 19.28 6.72 -7.47
CA GLN A 228 18.96 7.35 -6.19
C GLN A 228 20.20 7.63 -5.35
N LYS A 229 21.16 6.69 -5.30
CA LYS A 229 22.47 6.93 -4.66
C LYS A 229 23.23 8.06 -5.36
N ALA A 230 23.25 8.05 -6.69
CA ALA A 230 23.95 9.09 -7.48
C ALA A 230 23.37 10.48 -7.22
N LYS A 231 22.04 10.62 -7.13
CA LYS A 231 21.41 11.89 -6.76
C LYS A 231 21.90 12.40 -5.41
N LYS A 232 22.00 11.53 -4.39
CA LYS A 232 22.49 11.93 -3.07
C LYS A 232 23.96 12.41 -3.11
N LEU A 233 24.80 11.71 -3.88
CA LEU A 233 26.21 12.10 -4.05
C LEU A 233 26.35 13.43 -4.81
N LEU A 234 25.50 13.66 -5.82
CA LEU A 234 25.51 14.89 -6.60
C LEU A 234 25.12 16.14 -5.79
N LEU A 235 24.30 15.98 -4.75
CA LEU A 235 23.83 17.06 -3.86
C LEU A 235 24.73 17.28 -2.64
N ASN A 236 25.79 16.48 -2.48
CA ASN A 236 26.70 16.65 -1.38
C ASN A 236 27.73 17.74 -1.72
N ASP A 237 27.45 18.99 -1.34
CA ASP A 237 28.30 20.17 -1.63
C ASP A 237 29.74 20.08 -1.08
N SER A 238 29.98 19.17 -0.13
CA SER A 238 31.33 18.94 0.41
C SER A 238 32.18 18.00 -0.46
N SER A 239 31.59 17.38 -1.49
CA SER A 239 32.25 16.42 -2.38
C SER A 239 32.80 17.12 -3.64
N SER A 240 34.12 17.09 -3.82
CA SER A 240 34.78 17.50 -5.07
C SER A 240 34.74 16.41 -6.15
N GLU A 241 33.78 15.49 -6.08
CA GLU A 241 33.76 14.33 -6.96
C GLU A 241 33.28 14.68 -8.37
N THR A 242 34.03 14.20 -9.34
CA THR A 242 33.65 14.29 -10.75
C THR A 242 32.48 13.35 -11.07
N ILE A 243 31.71 13.67 -12.11
CA ILE A 243 30.64 12.79 -12.63
C ILE A 243 31.16 11.38 -12.94
N LYS A 244 32.42 11.27 -13.38
CA LYS A 244 33.10 9.98 -13.63
C LYS A 244 33.29 9.18 -12.34
N GLN A 245 33.70 9.82 -11.25
CA GLN A 245 33.87 9.16 -9.94
C GLN A 245 32.52 8.71 -9.39
N ILE A 246 31.49 9.56 -9.44
CA ILE A 246 30.13 9.21 -9.01
C ILE A 246 29.59 8.02 -9.81
N ALA A 247 29.82 7.99 -11.13
CA ALA A 247 29.42 6.86 -11.97
C ALA A 247 30.04 5.54 -11.50
N ALA A 248 31.33 5.54 -11.18
CA ALA A 248 32.02 4.37 -10.64
C ALA A 248 31.48 4.00 -9.24
N GLU A 249 31.27 4.98 -8.37
CA GLU A 249 30.82 4.75 -7.00
C GLU A 249 29.38 4.22 -6.90
N VAL A 250 28.57 4.43 -7.94
CA VAL A 250 27.23 3.87 -8.07
C VAL A 250 27.18 2.66 -9.01
N GLY A 251 28.33 2.05 -9.32
CA GLY A 251 28.43 0.75 -10.00
C GLY A 251 28.18 0.78 -11.51
N PHE A 252 28.39 1.92 -12.18
CA PHE A 252 28.35 1.99 -13.64
C PHE A 252 29.74 1.79 -14.24
N ARG A 253 29.87 0.76 -15.09
CA ARG A 253 31.11 0.45 -15.84
C ARG A 253 31.59 1.58 -16.75
N SER A 254 30.68 2.43 -17.24
CA SER A 254 31.05 3.56 -18.09
C SER A 254 30.29 4.85 -17.70
N PRO A 255 30.99 5.99 -17.63
CA PRO A 255 30.36 7.29 -17.40
C PRO A 255 29.31 7.65 -18.45
N SER A 256 29.52 7.27 -19.71
CA SER A 256 28.57 7.53 -20.79
C SER A 256 27.24 6.79 -20.57
N HIS A 257 27.30 5.54 -20.12
CA HIS A 257 26.09 4.76 -19.79
C HIS A 257 25.37 5.35 -18.57
N PHE A 258 26.11 5.81 -17.56
CA PHE A 258 25.57 6.52 -16.41
C PHE A 258 24.82 7.78 -16.84
N ILE A 259 25.46 8.68 -17.61
CA ILE A 259 24.87 9.96 -18.04
C ILE A 259 23.59 9.71 -18.85
N ALA A 260 23.61 8.76 -19.79
CA ALA A 260 22.45 8.42 -20.59
C ALA A 260 21.30 7.86 -19.73
N THR A 261 21.61 6.96 -18.80
CA THR A 261 20.63 6.35 -17.89
C THR A 261 20.04 7.38 -16.92
N PHE A 262 20.89 8.24 -16.35
CA PHE A 262 20.47 9.31 -15.46
C PHE A 262 19.54 10.29 -16.18
N ARG A 263 19.95 10.78 -17.37
CA ARG A 263 19.11 11.68 -18.17
C ARG A 263 17.76 11.05 -18.53
N LYS A 264 17.75 9.77 -18.92
CA LYS A 264 16.51 9.05 -19.23
C LYS A 264 15.57 8.94 -18.02
N LYS A 265 16.10 8.73 -16.82
CA LYS A 265 15.30 8.51 -15.59
C LYS A 265 14.95 9.81 -14.86
N VAL A 266 15.76 10.86 -14.99
CA VAL A 266 15.64 12.11 -14.22
C VAL A 266 15.19 13.29 -15.10
N GLY A 267 15.33 13.19 -16.42
CA GLY A 267 14.96 14.24 -17.38
C GLY A 267 16.09 15.22 -17.71
N VAL A 268 17.09 15.35 -16.84
CA VAL A 268 18.26 16.23 -17.01
C VAL A 268 19.57 15.47 -16.82
N SER A 269 20.70 16.03 -17.29
CA SER A 269 22.02 15.42 -17.09
C SER A 269 22.46 15.49 -15.60
N PRO A 270 23.35 14.59 -15.14
CA PRO A 270 23.91 14.65 -13.78
C PRO A 270 24.52 16.01 -13.42
N GLU A 271 25.29 16.60 -14.35
CA GLU A 271 25.90 17.93 -14.17
C GLU A 271 24.82 19.01 -13.99
N LYS A 272 23.77 18.97 -14.83
CA LYS A 272 22.69 19.94 -14.72
C LYS A 272 21.87 19.74 -13.44
N TYR A 273 21.70 18.49 -13.01
CA TYR A 273 21.03 18.17 -11.75
C TYR A 273 21.78 18.76 -10.55
N ARG A 274 23.12 18.63 -10.51
CA ARG A 274 23.99 19.24 -9.48
C ARG A 274 23.90 20.77 -9.44
N GLN A 275 23.68 21.42 -10.57
CA GLN A 275 23.59 22.90 -10.62
C GLN A 275 22.22 23.44 -10.22
N LEU A 276 21.17 22.63 -10.29
CA LEU A 276 19.79 23.05 -10.05
C LEU A 276 19.35 22.91 -8.60
N HIS A 277 20.11 22.17 -7.80
CA HIS A 277 19.77 21.72 -6.46
C HIS A 277 20.99 21.83 -5.58
#